data_AF-A0A2N2CJA7-F1
#
_entry.id   AF-A0A2N2CJA7-F1
#
_cell.length_a   1.000
_cell.length_b   1.000
_cell.length_c   1.000
_cell.angle_alpha   90.00
_cell.angle_beta   90.00
_cell.angle_gamma   90.00
#
_symmetry.space_group_name_H-M   'P 1'
#
loop_
_entity.id
_entity.type
_entity.pdbx_description
1 polymer ?
#
loop_
_entity_poly.entity_id
_entity_poly.type
_entity_poly.pdbx_seq_one_letter_code
_entity_poly.pdbx_strand_id
1 'polypeptide(L)'
;MLLLTISIIIAVYLIDISLLLLNYKHRNQTIPANVKDVYKESEYSKWLQYTLETYRISIMTSTLSAFTLILFLILGFFPMLADIANKLSTDKIIQTLIFLGLYFAVNFCLRIGFQWYRVFNIEERYGFNRSTPTTFIIDQL
;
A
#
# COMPACT_ATOMS: atom_id res chain seq x y z
N MET A 1 -26.85 3.17 -2.12
CA MET A 1 -25.74 2.23 -1.85
C MET A 1 -24.39 2.82 -2.22
N LEU A 2 -24.16 3.25 -3.47
CA LEU A 2 -22.87 3.80 -3.93
C LEU A 2 -22.33 4.97 -3.09
N LEU A 3 -23.16 5.99 -2.80
CA LEU A 3 -22.74 7.14 -1.98
C LEU A 3 -22.34 6.75 -0.55
N LEU A 4 -23.02 5.75 0.03
CA LEU A 4 -22.67 5.22 1.34
C LEU A 4 -21.31 4.53 1.31
N THR A 5 -21.05 3.69 0.29
CA THR A 5 -19.75 3.03 0.10
C THR A 5 -18.61 4.05 -0.06
N ILE A 6 -18.81 5.08 -0.89
CA ILE A 6 -17.81 6.14 -1.08
C ILE A 6 -17.58 6.90 0.23
N SER A 7 -18.63 7.23 0.98
CA SER A 7 -18.51 7.89 2.28
C SER A 7 -17.70 7.06 3.28
N ILE A 8 -17.91 5.75 3.33
CA ILE A 8 -17.13 4.84 4.20
C ILE A 8 -15.65 4.82 3.78
N ILE A 9 -15.37 4.71 2.47
CA ILE A 9 -13.99 4.72 1.96
C ILE A 9 -13.28 6.02 2.34
N ILE A 10 -13.95 7.16 2.17
CA ILE A 10 -13.40 8.47 2.54
C ILE A 10 -13.18 8.54 4.05
N ALA A 11 -14.12 8.07 4.87
CA ALA A 11 -13.98 8.08 6.33
C ALA A 11 -12.78 7.26 6.80
N VAL A 12 -12.61 6.03 6.27
CA VAL A 12 -11.45 5.17 6.57
C VAL A 12 -10.15 5.86 6.15
N TYR A 13 -10.09 6.38 4.93
CA TYR A 13 -8.93 7.11 4.43
C TYR A 13 -8.57 8.32 5.31
N LEU A 14 -9.57 9.09 5.77
CA LEU A 14 -9.34 10.22 6.67
C LEU A 14 -8.79 9.79 8.03
N ILE A 15 -9.26 8.65 8.57
CA ILE A 15 -8.73 8.08 9.82
C ILE A 15 -7.26 7.68 9.62
N ASP A 16 -6.95 6.95 8.55
CA ASP A 16 -5.59 6.51 8.24
C ASP A 16 -4.64 7.70 8.10
N ILE A 17 -5.03 8.72 7.33
CA ILE A 17 -4.24 9.94 7.17
C ILE A 17 -4.10 10.70 8.49
N SER A 18 -5.14 10.74 9.33
CA SER A 18 -5.06 11.42 10.62
C SER A 18 -4.07 10.72 11.57
N LEU A 19 -4.13 9.39 11.66
CA LEU A 19 -3.19 8.58 12.46
C LEU A 19 -1.77 8.75 11.96
N LEU A 20 -1.61 8.71 10.63
CA LEU A 20 -0.35 8.98 10.01
C LEU A 20 0.12 10.37 10.47
N LEU A 21 -0.63 11.45 10.25
CA LEU A 21 -0.20 12.82 10.53
C LEU A 21 0.16 13.02 12.01
N LEU A 22 -0.57 12.37 12.91
CA LEU A 22 -0.29 12.38 14.34
C LEU A 22 1.07 11.73 14.66
N ASN A 23 1.38 10.59 14.05
CA ASN A 23 2.68 9.93 14.19
C ASN A 23 3.82 10.81 13.66
N TYR A 24 3.62 11.44 12.49
CA TYR A 24 4.62 12.35 11.93
C TYR A 24 4.84 13.59 12.82
N LYS A 25 3.81 14.08 13.50
CA LYS A 25 3.91 15.20 14.44
C LYS A 25 4.71 14.82 15.70
N HIS A 26 4.56 13.60 16.21
CA HIS A 26 5.25 13.11 17.41
C HIS A 26 6.63 12.50 17.15
N ARG A 27 7.14 12.60 15.92
CA ARG A 27 8.41 11.96 15.51
C ARG A 27 9.66 12.41 16.26
N ASN A 28 9.68 13.64 16.79
CA ASN A 28 10.87 14.23 17.43
C ASN A 28 10.96 13.90 18.93
N GLN A 29 10.24 12.88 19.40
CA GLN A 29 10.35 12.45 20.79
C GLN A 29 11.75 11.88 21.05
N THR A 30 12.36 12.35 22.13
CA THR A 30 13.64 11.84 22.61
C THR A 30 13.49 10.42 23.11
N ILE A 31 14.55 9.62 23.01
CA ILE A 31 14.58 8.26 23.52
C ILE A 31 14.21 8.27 25.02
N PRO A 32 13.19 7.51 25.44
CA PRO A 32 12.80 7.41 26.85
C PRO A 32 13.98 6.97 27.73
N ALA A 33 14.09 7.54 28.92
CA ALA A 33 15.24 7.32 29.81
C ALA A 33 15.44 5.84 30.19
N ASN A 34 14.36 5.07 30.25
CA ASN A 34 14.35 3.65 30.61
C ASN A 34 14.88 2.70 29.51
N VAL A 35 15.18 3.21 28.31
CA VAL A 35 15.74 2.42 27.20
C VAL A 35 16.96 3.07 26.56
N LYS A 36 17.49 4.14 27.17
CA LYS A 36 18.60 4.93 26.62
C LYS A 36 19.92 4.15 26.55
N ASP A 37 20.08 3.15 27.41
CA ASP A 37 21.20 2.22 27.46
C ASP A 37 21.13 1.13 26.37
N VAL A 38 19.93 0.86 25.84
CA VAL A 38 19.70 -0.14 24.78
C VAL A 38 19.92 0.44 23.39
N TYR A 39 19.48 1.68 23.16
CA TYR A 39 19.52 2.31 21.83
C TYR A 39 20.69 3.27 21.67
N LYS A 40 21.54 3.02 20.67
CA LYS A 40 22.53 4.02 20.23
C LYS A 40 21.84 5.16 19.49
N GLU A 41 22.19 6.41 19.82
CA GLU A 41 21.58 7.60 19.21
C GLU A 41 21.71 7.64 17.68
N SER A 42 22.85 7.18 17.13
CA SER A 42 23.07 7.13 15.68
C SER A 42 22.16 6.14 14.95
N GLU A 43 21.96 4.95 15.53
CA GLU A 43 21.06 3.92 15.00
C GLU A 43 19.59 4.38 15.11
N TYR A 44 19.22 5.02 16.22
CA TYR A 44 17.89 5.61 16.40
C TYR A 44 17.60 6.72 15.38
N SER A 45 18.56 7.62 15.15
CA SER A 45 18.42 8.69 14.14
C SER A 45 18.25 8.12 12.73
N LYS A 46 19.02 7.08 12.38
CA LYS A 46 18.89 6.39 11.09
C LYS A 46 17.52 5.71 10.94
N TRP A 47 17.07 5.00 11.97
CA TRP A 47 15.74 4.39 12.00
C TRP A 47 14.64 5.46 11.85
N LEU A 48 14.76 6.57 12.56
CA LEU A 48 13.79 7.66 12.49
C LEU A 48 13.69 8.23 11.06
N GLN A 49 14.83 8.52 10.42
CA GLN A 49 14.86 9.00 9.03
C GLN A 49 14.20 8.00 8.06
N TYR A 50 14.52 6.71 8.19
CA TYR A 50 13.89 5.64 7.42
C TYR A 50 12.37 5.59 7.61
N THR A 51 11.90 5.65 8.86
CA THR A 51 10.48 5.64 9.18
C THR A 51 9.78 6.84 8.54
N LEU A 52 10.40 8.04 8.56
CA LEU A 52 9.82 9.24 7.97
C LEU A 52 9.74 9.19 6.44
N GLU A 53 10.75 8.63 5.77
CA GLU A 53 10.70 8.44 4.32
C GLU A 53 9.66 7.40 3.91
N THR A 54 9.64 6.26 4.60
CA THR A 54 8.65 5.19 4.37
C THR A 54 7.24 5.71 4.56
N TYR A 55 7.06 6.54 5.58
CA TYR A 55 5.80 7.18 5.90
C TYR A 55 5.29 8.11 4.79
N ARG A 56 6.16 8.92 4.17
CA ARG A 56 5.77 9.79 3.03
C ARG A 56 5.22 8.98 1.86
N ILE A 57 5.85 7.84 1.57
CA ILE A 57 5.37 6.93 0.52
C ILE A 57 4.08 6.25 0.94
N SER A 58 3.96 5.86 2.21
CA SER A 58 2.71 5.30 2.73
C SER A 58 1.53 6.24 2.48
N ILE A 59 1.64 7.54 2.79
CA ILE A 59 0.60 8.52 2.49
C ILE A 59 0.26 8.53 0.99
N MET A 60 1.27 8.62 0.13
CA MET A 60 1.07 8.68 -1.32
C MET A 60 0.36 7.42 -1.83
N THR A 61 0.78 6.24 -1.38
CA THR A 61 0.18 4.96 -1.77
C THR A 61 -1.25 4.81 -1.23
N SER A 62 -1.53 5.22 0.01
CA SER A 62 -2.88 5.18 0.58
C SER A 62 -3.82 6.12 -0.17
N THR A 63 -3.35 7.33 -0.49
CA THR A 63 -4.11 8.32 -1.27
C THR A 63 -4.46 7.78 -2.65
N LEU A 64 -3.46 7.25 -3.37
CA LEU A 64 -3.68 6.71 -4.72
C LEU A 64 -4.58 5.47 -4.68
N SER A 65 -4.46 4.62 -3.66
CA SER A 65 -5.31 3.44 -3.50
C SER A 65 -6.77 3.82 -3.27
N ALA A 66 -7.03 4.75 -2.34
CA ALA A 66 -8.38 5.25 -2.08
C ALA A 66 -8.98 5.93 -3.32
N PHE A 67 -8.20 6.77 -4.00
CA PHE A 67 -8.61 7.44 -5.22
C PHE A 67 -8.93 6.43 -6.35
N THR A 68 -8.06 5.44 -6.56
CA THR A 68 -8.25 4.42 -7.59
C THR A 68 -9.50 3.57 -7.29
N LEU A 69 -9.73 3.20 -6.03
CA LEU A 69 -10.93 2.45 -5.64
C LEU A 69 -12.21 3.25 -5.89
N ILE A 70 -12.22 4.54 -5.55
CA ILE A 70 -13.36 5.43 -5.84
C ILE A 70 -13.56 5.55 -7.37
N LEU A 71 -12.48 5.70 -8.13
CA LEU A 71 -12.54 5.76 -9.59
C LEU A 71 -13.10 4.46 -10.19
N PHE A 72 -12.67 3.31 -9.70
CA PHE A 72 -13.20 2.00 -10.12
C PHE A 72 -14.70 1.87 -9.84
N LEU A 73 -15.18 2.39 -8.70
CA LEU A 73 -16.59 2.40 -8.37
C LEU A 73 -17.41 3.30 -9.29
N ILE A 74 -16.93 4.52 -9.57
CA ILE A 74 -17.68 5.51 -10.35
C ILE A 74 -17.66 5.17 -11.85
N LEU A 75 -16.55 4.66 -12.37
CA LEU A 75 -16.41 4.30 -13.79
C LEU A 75 -16.98 2.93 -14.14
N GLY A 76 -17.51 2.17 -13.18
CA GLY A 76 -18.06 0.84 -13.45
C GLY A 76 -16.99 -0.21 -13.79
N PHE A 77 -15.79 -0.07 -13.22
CA PHE A 77 -14.69 -1.01 -13.45
C PHE A 77 -15.03 -2.45 -13.00
N PHE A 78 -15.71 -2.61 -11.87
CA PHE A 78 -16.13 -3.92 -11.39
C PHE A 78 -17.15 -4.60 -12.32
N PRO A 79 -18.23 -3.93 -12.75
CA PRO A 79 -19.10 -4.43 -13.82
C PRO A 79 -18.34 -4.81 -15.09
N MET A 80 -17.39 -3.98 -15.54
CA MET A 80 -16.57 -4.28 -16.72
C MET A 80 -15.79 -5.61 -16.56
N LEU A 81 -15.17 -5.86 -15.40
CA LEU A 81 -14.50 -7.14 -15.15
C LEU A 81 -15.49 -8.31 -15.12
N ALA A 82 -16.66 -8.12 -14.53
CA ALA A 82 -17.70 -9.14 -14.48
C ALA A 82 -18.22 -9.49 -15.89
N ASP A 83 -18.39 -8.49 -16.75
CA ASP A 83 -18.80 -8.71 -18.14
C ASP A 83 -17.76 -9.50 -18.95
N ILE A 84 -16.47 -9.25 -18.71
CA ILE A 84 -15.39 -10.05 -19.32
C ILE A 84 -15.49 -11.50 -18.85
N ALA A 85 -15.67 -11.73 -17.54
CA ALA A 85 -15.82 -13.08 -17.00
C ALA A 85 -17.05 -13.80 -17.57
N ASN A 86 -18.19 -13.11 -17.68
CA ASN A 86 -19.44 -13.64 -18.23
C ASN A 86 -19.31 -14.02 -19.71
N LYS A 87 -18.49 -13.30 -20.49
CA LYS A 87 -18.24 -13.62 -21.90
C LYS A 87 -17.35 -14.85 -22.09
N LEU A 88 -16.50 -15.15 -21.11
CA LEU A 88 -15.51 -16.23 -21.21
C LEU A 88 -16.03 -17.57 -20.70
N SER A 89 -17.06 -17.59 -19.87
CA SER A 89 -17.65 -18.84 -19.34
C SER A 89 -19.11 -18.67 -18.97
N THR A 90 -19.88 -19.76 -19.06
CA THR A 90 -21.26 -19.87 -18.56
C THR A 90 -21.35 -20.45 -17.16
N ASP A 91 -20.26 -21.06 -16.66
CA ASP A 91 -20.18 -21.62 -15.30
C ASP A 91 -19.86 -20.52 -14.28
N LYS A 92 -20.69 -20.43 -13.23
CA LYS A 92 -20.58 -19.37 -12.20
C LYS A 92 -19.29 -19.43 -11.39
N ILE A 93 -18.75 -20.63 -11.13
CA ILE A 93 -17.49 -20.81 -10.40
C ILE A 93 -16.35 -20.28 -11.27
N ILE A 94 -16.32 -20.67 -12.55
CA ILE A 94 -15.29 -20.22 -13.49
C ILE A 94 -15.35 -18.70 -13.69
N GLN A 95 -16.55 -18.12 -13.81
CA GLN A 95 -16.72 -16.66 -13.89
C GLN A 95 -16.11 -15.95 -12.67
N THR A 96 -16.36 -16.47 -11.46
CA THR A 96 -15.81 -15.91 -10.22
C THR A 96 -14.29 -15.97 -10.21
N LEU A 97 -13.70 -17.10 -10.63
CA LEU A 97 -12.24 -17.25 -10.72
C LEU A 97 -11.63 -16.29 -11.74
N ILE A 98 -12.25 -16.11 -12.90
CA ILE A 98 -11.79 -15.15 -13.92
C ILE A 98 -11.86 -13.73 -13.39
N PHE A 99 -12.99 -13.33 -12.79
CA PHE A 99 -13.16 -12.01 -12.19
C PHE A 99 -12.08 -11.73 -11.15
N LEU A 100 -11.86 -12.66 -10.20
CA LEU A 100 -10.83 -12.53 -9.17
C LEU A 100 -9.43 -12.46 -9.79
N GLY A 101 -9.12 -13.31 -10.76
CA GLY A 101 -7.84 -13.30 -11.46
C GLY A 101 -7.56 -11.96 -12.14
N LEU A 102 -8.53 -11.41 -12.87
CA LEU A 102 -8.41 -10.10 -13.52
C LEU A 102 -8.25 -8.97 -12.48
N TYR A 103 -9.06 -9.00 -11.42
CA TYR A 103 -8.97 -8.02 -10.33
C TYR A 103 -7.61 -8.07 -9.64
N PHE A 104 -7.08 -9.27 -9.36
CA PHE A 104 -5.75 -9.44 -8.77
C PHE A 104 -4.65 -8.97 -9.71
N ALA A 105 -4.73 -9.29 -11.00
CA ALA A 105 -3.75 -8.83 -11.99
C ALA A 105 -3.67 -7.30 -12.05
N VAL A 106 -4.83 -6.63 -12.07
CA VAL A 106 -4.88 -5.16 -12.08
C VAL A 106 -4.29 -4.58 -10.79
N ASN A 107 -4.66 -5.12 -9.63
CA ASN A 107 -4.11 -4.68 -8.35
C ASN A 107 -2.60 -4.94 -8.24
N PHE A 108 -2.13 -6.07 -8.74
CA PHE A 108 -0.71 -6.40 -8.78
C PHE A 108 0.07 -5.36 -9.58
N CYS A 109 -0.37 -5.06 -10.81
CA CYS A 109 0.24 -4.04 -11.66
C CYS A 109 0.28 -2.65 -11.00
N LEU A 110 -0.78 -2.27 -10.29
CA LEU A 110 -0.85 -0.98 -9.60
C LEU A 110 0.11 -0.90 -8.40
N ARG A 111 0.35 -2.01 -7.71
CA ARG A 111 1.09 -2.03 -6.44
C ARG A 111 2.58 -2.33 -6.61
N ILE A 112 2.96 -3.12 -7.61
CA ILE A 112 4.34 -3.59 -7.77
C ILE A 112 5.34 -2.45 -7.93
N GLY A 113 4.99 -1.38 -8.63
CA GLY A 113 5.86 -0.20 -8.79
C GLY A 113 6.18 0.49 -7.45
N PHE A 114 5.18 0.61 -6.56
CA PHE A 114 5.39 1.19 -5.22
C PHE A 114 6.21 0.27 -4.32
N GLN A 115 5.99 -1.04 -4.42
CA GLN A 115 6.79 -2.02 -3.68
C GLN A 115 8.25 -2.01 -4.13
N TRP A 116 8.48 -1.97 -5.45
CA TRP A 116 9.81 -1.86 -6.03
C TRP A 116 10.53 -0.62 -5.54
N TYR A 117 9.88 0.55 -5.61
CA TYR A 117 10.45 1.78 -5.11
C TYR A 117 10.77 1.70 -3.62
N ARG A 118 9.90 1.10 -2.82
CA ARG A 118 10.16 0.95 -1.38
C ARG A 118 11.41 0.11 -1.12
N VAL A 119 11.53 -1.05 -1.75
CA VAL A 119 12.66 -1.99 -1.54
C VAL A 119 13.96 -1.43 -2.11
N PHE A 120 13.99 -1.14 -3.41
CA PHE A 120 15.24 -0.83 -4.11
C PHE A 120 15.65 0.64 -4.07
N ASN A 121 14.81 1.53 -3.52
CA ASN A 121 15.16 2.93 -3.38
C ASN A 121 15.14 3.38 -1.90
N ILE A 122 14.07 3.13 -1.13
CA ILE A 122 14.08 3.50 0.30
C ILE A 122 14.95 2.53 1.09
N GLU A 123 14.60 1.25 1.15
CA GLU A 123 15.28 0.28 2.02
C GLU A 123 16.76 0.14 1.66
N GLU A 124 17.10 0.22 0.37
CA GLU A 124 18.49 0.25 -0.12
C GLU A 124 19.30 1.44 0.44
N ARG A 125 18.76 2.67 0.41
CA ARG A 125 19.44 3.88 0.96
C ARG A 125 19.80 3.74 2.44
N TYR A 126 18.96 3.02 3.19
CA TYR A 126 19.17 2.78 4.61
C TYR A 126 19.91 1.46 4.89
N GLY A 127 20.30 0.69 3.86
CA GLY A 127 20.97 -0.60 4.01
C GLY A 127 20.11 -1.66 4.70
N PHE A 128 18.78 -1.53 4.60
CA PHE A 128 17.82 -2.53 5.10
C PHE A 128 17.48 -3.57 4.04
N ASN A 129 17.63 -3.23 2.75
CA ASN A 129 17.38 -4.19 1.69
C ASN A 129 18.39 -5.34 1.75
N ARG A 130 17.88 -6.57 1.65
CA ARG A 130 18.68 -7.80 1.54
C ARG A 130 18.28 -8.64 0.32
N SER A 131 17.36 -8.15 -0.47
CA SER A 131 16.80 -8.82 -1.64
C SER A 131 17.44 -8.29 -2.92
N THR A 132 17.59 -9.16 -3.90
CA THR A 132 18.00 -8.78 -5.26
C THR A 132 16.76 -8.56 -6.14
N PRO A 133 16.89 -7.86 -7.28
CA PRO A 133 15.84 -7.77 -8.29
C PRO A 133 15.26 -9.12 -8.70
N THR A 134 16.12 -10.14 -8.80
CA THR A 134 15.71 -11.51 -9.15
C THR A 134 14.85 -12.15 -8.05
N THR A 135 15.30 -12.09 -6.78
CA THR A 135 14.53 -12.60 -5.65
C THR A 135 13.20 -11.86 -5.51
N PHE A 136 13.19 -10.53 -5.68
CA PHE A 136 11.96 -9.74 -5.62
C PHE A 136 10.94 -10.17 -6.67
N ILE A 137 11.35 -10.41 -7.92
CA ILE A 137 10.41 -10.84 -8.97
C ILE A 137 9.90 -12.25 -8.70
N ILE A 138 10.77 -13.15 -8.26
CA ILE A 138 10.39 -14.55 -7.96
C ILE A 138 9.39 -14.60 -6.81
N ASP A 139 9.57 -13.79 -5.76
CA ASP A 139 8.65 -13.74 -4.62
C ASP A 139 7.25 -13.19 -4.97
N GLN A 140 7.12 -12.53 -6.13
CA GLN A 140 5.86 -11.93 -6.59
C GLN A 140 5.07 -12.81 -7.58
N LEU A 141 5.70 -13.87 -8.13
CA LEU A 141 5.11 -14.80 -9.12
C LEU A 141 4.58 -16.06 -8.44
#